data_AF-A0A1Q4DM71-F1
#
_entry.id   AF-A0A1Q4DM71-F1
#
_cell.length_a   1.000
_cell.length_b   1.000
_cell.length_c   1.000
_cell.angle_alpha   90.00
_cell.angle_beta   90.00
_cell.angle_gamma   90.00
#
_symmetry.space_group_name_H-M   'P 1'
#
loop_
_entity.id
_entity.type
_entity.pdbx_description
1 polymer ?
#
loop_
_entity_poly.entity_id
_entity_poly.type
_entity_poly.pdbx_seq_one_letter_code
_entity_poly.pdbx_strand_id
1 'polypeptide(L)'
;MARTSSDLAVVRSTTSRLTGTIIAPPTPATDRLLTALEELVRRHRALPVDDEHDGLRAELIAAEVAHELSITRSALLRHRPLPRLAG
;
A
#
# COMPACT_ATOMS: atom_id res chain seq x y z
N MET A 1 23.57 0.06 -38.60
CA MET A 1 22.41 0.97 -38.51
C MET A 1 21.18 0.17 -38.88
N ALA A 2 20.02 0.17 -38.23
CA ALA A 2 19.49 0.91 -37.09
C ALA A 2 18.55 -0.03 -36.29
N ARG A 3 18.43 0.21 -34.98
CA ARG A 3 17.47 -0.45 -34.08
C ARG A 3 16.15 0.34 -34.13
N THR A 4 15.03 -0.33 -34.37
CA THR A 4 13.66 0.19 -34.20
C THR A 4 12.97 -0.78 -33.23
N SER A 5 12.84 -0.51 -31.94
CA SER A 5 12.03 0.52 -31.28
C SER A 5 10.58 0.55 -31.78
N SER A 6 9.81 -0.47 -31.41
CA SER A 6 8.35 -0.46 -31.47
C SER A 6 7.81 -0.71 -30.07
N ASP A 7 7.84 0.37 -29.31
CA ASP A 7 6.67 0.92 -28.60
C ASP A 7 5.53 -0.07 -28.36
N LEU A 8 5.63 -0.82 -27.25
CA LEU A 8 4.54 -1.64 -26.74
C LEU A 8 4.05 -1.05 -25.41
N ALA A 9 3.78 0.25 -25.38
CA ALA A 9 2.96 0.86 -24.34
C ALA A 9 1.47 0.54 -24.61
N VAL A 10 1.15 -0.76 -24.59
CA VAL A 10 -0.23 -1.26 -24.68
C VAL A 10 -0.96 -0.87 -23.40
N VAL A 11 -1.68 0.25 -23.51
CA VAL A 11 -3.06 0.45 -23.06
C VAL A 11 -3.39 -0.25 -21.74
N ARG A 12 -3.22 0.49 -20.64
CA ARG A 12 -3.98 0.26 -19.40
C ARG A 12 -4.75 1.52 -19.02
N SER A 13 -5.71 1.88 -19.87
CA SER A 13 -6.74 2.86 -19.54
C SER A 13 -7.97 2.15 -18.98
N THR A 14 -7.96 1.83 -17.69
CA THR A 14 -9.19 1.46 -16.97
C THR A 14 -9.75 2.72 -16.31
N THR A 15 -10.39 3.57 -17.11
CA THR A 15 -11.23 4.66 -16.58
C THR A 15 -12.60 4.11 -16.25
N SER A 16 -12.76 3.51 -15.07
CA SER A 16 -14.09 3.30 -14.50
C SER A 16 -14.59 4.64 -13.97
N ARG A 17 -15.33 5.36 -14.82
CA ARG A 17 -16.06 6.57 -14.44
C ARG A 17 -17.34 6.12 -13.73
N LEU A 18 -17.28 6.02 -12.41
CA LEU A 18 -18.43 6.12 -11.50
C LEU A 18 -17.84 6.22 -10.09
N THR A 19 -17.99 7.39 -9.46
CA THR A 19 -17.32 7.85 -8.23
C THR A 19 -15.97 8.52 -8.52
N GLY A 20 -15.87 9.82 -8.21
CA GLY A 20 -14.71 10.67 -8.44
C GLY A 20 -13.49 10.35 -7.57
N THR A 21 -13.10 9.08 -7.50
CA THR A 21 -11.82 8.64 -6.96
C THR A 21 -11.07 8.06 -8.14
N ILE A 22 -10.06 8.78 -8.64
CA ILE A 22 -9.02 8.15 -9.44
C ILE A 22 -8.40 7.10 -8.52
N ILE A 23 -8.84 5.84 -8.64
CA ILE A 23 -8.13 4.72 -8.05
C ILE A 23 -6.86 4.63 -8.86
N ALA A 24 -5.86 5.41 -8.46
CA ALA A 24 -4.52 5.23 -8.96
C ALA A 24 -4.17 3.74 -8.78
N PRO A 25 -3.53 3.10 -9.77
CA PRO A 25 -3.11 1.71 -9.60
C PRO A 25 -2.36 1.60 -8.27
N PRO A 26 -2.63 0.55 -7.46
CA PRO A 26 -2.02 0.43 -6.16
C PRO A 26 -0.51 0.52 -6.35
N THR A 27 0.12 1.41 -5.59
CA THR A 27 1.57 1.50 -5.61
C THR A 27 2.12 0.21 -4.99
N PRO A 28 3.33 -0.23 -5.34
CA PRO A 28 3.95 -1.38 -4.68
C PRO A 28 4.01 -1.25 -3.15
N ALA A 29 4.00 -0.02 -2.62
CA ALA A 29 3.91 0.25 -1.19
C ALA A 29 2.51 -0.05 -0.62
N THR A 30 1.45 0.24 -1.38
CA THR A 30 0.06 -0.06 -1.01
C THR A 30 -0.19 -1.57 -0.99
N ASP A 31 0.28 -2.30 -2.01
CA ASP A 31 0.14 -3.77 -2.05
C ASP A 31 0.87 -4.43 -0.87
N ARG A 32 2.09 -3.96 -0.56
CA ARG A 32 2.84 -4.44 0.62
C ARG A 32 2.11 -4.20 1.93
N LEU A 33 1.48 -3.02 2.09
CA LEU A 33 0.67 -2.72 3.27
C LEU A 33 -0.51 -3.70 3.40
N LEU A 34 -1.22 -3.96 2.31
CA LEU A 34 -2.37 -4.87 2.32
C LEU A 34 -1.95 -6.29 2.69
N THR A 35 -0.86 -6.80 2.11
CA THR A 35 -0.30 -8.11 2.49
C THR A 35 0.11 -8.17 3.96
N ALA A 36 0.75 -7.12 4.49
CA ALA A 36 1.15 -7.07 5.89
C ALA A 36 -0.06 -7.07 6.83
N LEU A 37 -1.13 -6.34 6.49
CA LEU A 37 -2.37 -6.30 7.27
C LEU A 37 -3.13 -7.63 7.22
N GLU A 38 -3.20 -8.29 6.06
CA GLU A 38 -3.80 -9.62 5.93
C GLU A 38 -3.09 -10.64 6.82
N GLU A 39 -1.76 -10.60 6.83
CA GLU A 39 -0.93 -11.47 7.65
C GLU A 39 -1.08 -11.17 9.15
N LEU A 40 -1.14 -9.89 9.53
CA LEU A 40 -1.42 -9.47 10.92
C LEU A 40 -2.77 -10.01 11.40
N VAL A 41 -3.82 -9.86 10.59
CA VAL A 41 -5.16 -10.37 10.90
C VAL A 41 -5.16 -11.89 11.01
N ARG A 42 -4.44 -12.58 10.12
CA ARG A 42 -4.29 -14.05 10.17
C ARG A 42 -3.65 -14.50 11.48
N ARG A 43 -2.56 -13.87 11.89
CA ARG A 43 -1.89 -14.17 13.17
C ARG A 43 -2.80 -13.88 14.35
N HIS A 44 -3.47 -12.73 14.36
CA HIS A 44 -4.37 -12.33 15.44
C HIS A 44 -5.52 -13.32 15.62
N ARG A 45 -6.16 -13.76 14.52
CA ARG A 45 -7.24 -14.77 14.56
C ARG A 45 -6.78 -16.14 15.04
N ALA A 46 -5.51 -16.48 14.86
CA ALA A 46 -4.95 -17.74 15.32
C ALA A 46 -4.61 -17.72 16.83
N LEU A 47 -4.59 -16.55 17.46
CA LEU A 47 -4.35 -16.44 18.89
C LEU A 47 -5.61 -16.83 19.69
N PRO A 48 -5.49 -17.68 20.72
CA PRO A 48 -6.61 -18.02 21.58
C PRO A 48 -7.16 -16.76 22.25
N VAL A 49 -8.49 -16.64 22.36
CA VAL A 49 -9.12 -15.55 23.10
C VAL A 49 -8.87 -15.79 24.58
N ASP A 50 -8.08 -14.92 25.19
CA ASP A 50 -7.79 -14.92 26.62
C ASP A 50 -8.23 -13.56 27.16
N ASP A 51 -9.31 -13.56 27.93
CA ASP A 51 -10.00 -12.36 28.40
C ASP A 51 -9.11 -11.52 29.33
N GLU A 52 -8.08 -12.12 29.93
CA GLU A 52 -7.16 -11.44 30.83
C GLU A 52 -6.20 -10.46 30.10
N HIS A 53 -6.00 -10.64 28.79
CA HIS A 53 -5.01 -9.89 28.00
C HIS A 53 -5.60 -9.10 26.83
N ASP A 54 -6.94 -8.97 26.74
CA ASP A 54 -7.60 -8.39 25.57
C ASP A 54 -7.19 -6.92 25.30
N GLY A 55 -7.04 -6.12 26.35
CA GLY A 55 -6.58 -4.73 26.26
C GLY A 55 -5.14 -4.61 25.75
N LEU A 56 -4.20 -5.36 26.34
CA LEU A 56 -2.80 -5.39 25.89
C LEU A 56 -2.68 -5.92 24.47
N ARG A 57 -3.51 -6.90 24.08
CA ARG A 57 -3.57 -7.43 22.73
C ARG A 57 -4.04 -6.38 21.72
N ALA A 58 -5.05 -5.60 22.06
CA ALA A 58 -5.53 -4.50 21.20
C ALA A 58 -4.44 -3.43 21.01
N GLU A 59 -3.70 -3.08 22.07
CA GLU A 59 -2.59 -2.13 21.98
C GLU A 59 -1.45 -2.61 21.08
N LEU A 60 -1.08 -3.89 21.18
CA LEU A 60 -0.05 -4.49 20.32
C LEU A 60 -0.46 -4.45 18.83
N ILE A 61 -1.72 -4.77 18.52
CA ILE A 61 -2.25 -4.69 17.16
C ILE A 61 -2.23 -3.24 16.66
N ALA A 62 -2.66 -2.30 17.50
CA ALA A 62 -2.66 -0.88 17.15
C ALA A 62 -1.23 -0.37 16.87
N ALA A 63 -0.26 -0.79 17.68
CA ALA A 63 1.15 -0.45 17.48
C ALA A 63 1.70 -1.01 16.16
N GLU A 64 1.39 -2.27 15.83
CA GLU A 64 1.85 -2.91 14.60
C GLU A 64 1.19 -2.30 13.35
N VAL A 65 -0.10 -1.98 13.40
CA VAL A 65 -0.80 -1.24 12.33
C VAL A 65 -0.19 0.15 12.15
N ALA A 66 0.07 0.88 13.22
CA ALA A 66 0.69 2.20 13.16
C ALA A 66 2.09 2.15 12.54
N HIS A 67 2.85 1.09 12.84
CA HIS A 67 4.17 0.85 12.27
C HIS A 67 4.10 0.63 10.75
N GLU A 68 3.24 -0.27 10.28
CA GLU A 68 3.07 -0.56 8.85
C GLU A 68 2.58 0.67 8.05
N LEU A 69 1.69 1.48 8.65
CA LEU A 69 1.25 2.75 8.08
C LEU A 69 2.41 3.76 7.96
N SER A 70 3.28 3.83 8.98
CA SER A 70 4.45 4.71 8.97
C SER A 70 5.45 4.32 7.88
N ILE A 71 5.75 3.03 7.73
CA ILE A 71 6.62 2.50 6.67
C ILE A 71 6.03 2.85 5.30
N THR A 72 4.74 2.56 5.11
CA THR A 72 4.05 2.79 3.84
C THR A 72 4.00 4.27 3.48
N ARG A 73 3.66 5.15 4.43
CA ARG A 73 3.68 6.60 4.25
C ARG A 73 5.08 7.07 3.84
N SER A 74 6.12 6.59 4.51
CA SER A 74 7.50 6.94 4.19
C SER A 74 7.90 6.50 2.78
N ALA A 75 7.47 5.30 2.36
CA ALA A 75 7.69 4.81 1.00
C ALA A 75 6.97 5.67 -0.05
N LEU A 76 5.70 6.02 0.20
CA LEU A 76 4.92 6.88 -0.69
C LEU A 76 5.54 8.27 -0.84
N LEU A 77 6.02 8.86 0.27
CA LEU A 77 6.68 10.17 0.24
C LEU A 77 7.99 10.15 -0.58
N ARG A 78 8.77 9.06 -0.52
CA ARG A 78 9.99 8.90 -1.32
C ARG A 78 9.73 8.80 -2.83
N HIS A 79 8.56 8.32 -3.22
CA HIS A 79 8.18 8.15 -4.64
C HIS A 79 7.41 9.33 -5.21
N ARG A 80 7.19 10.41 -4.42
CA ARG A 80 6.56 11.63 -4.93
C ARG A 80 7.53 12.31 -5.89
N PRO A 81 7.21 12.44 -7.19
CA PRO A 81 8.04 13.20 -8.11
C PRO A 81 8.11 14.63 -7.61
N LEU A 82 9.32 15.14 -7.38
CA LEU A 82 9.51 16.58 -7.16
C LEU A 82 9.03 17.28 -8.44
N PRO A 83 8.18 18.32 -8.35
CA PRO A 83 7.88 19.14 -9.51
C PRO A 83 9.23 19.66 -10.04
N ARG A 84 9.59 19.27 -11.26
CA ARG A 84 10.71 19.90 -11.96
C ARG A 84 10.33 21.36 -12.10
N LEU A 85 10.92 22.22 -11.27
CA LEU A 85 10.96 23.64 -11.54
C LEU A 85 11.80 23.76 -12.81
N ALA A 86 11.12 23.81 -13.95
CA ALA A 86 11.71 24.20 -15.22
C ALA A 86 12.10 25.67 -15.09
N GLY A 87 13.39 25.91 -14.90
CA GLY A 87 14.03 27.20 -15.08
C GLY A 87 14.72 27.24 -16.43
#